data_AF-A0A1Q7PEZ7-F1
#
_entry.id   AF-A0A1Q7PEZ7-F1
#
_cell.length_a   1.000
_cell.length_b   1.000
_cell.length_c   1.000
_cell.angle_alpha   90.00
_cell.angle_beta   90.00
_cell.angle_gamma   90.00
#
_symmetry.space_group_name_H-M   'P 1'
#
loop_
_entity.id
_entity.type
_entity.pdbx_description
1 polymer ?
#
loop_
_entity_poly.entity_id
_entity_poly.type
_entity_poly.pdbx_seq_one_letter_code
_entity_poly.pdbx_strand_id
1 'polypeptide(L)' 'MSTSVAAEVVTVYMALDGGLHHSRCSQRLSLQGHRAGLELDFYCLTCAESVTIPFCVLERIPIADGA' A
#
# COMPACT_ATOMS: atom_id res chain seq x y z
N MET A 1 -9.70 -11.50 24.14
CA MET A 1 -9.44 -10.05 24.26
C MET A 1 -9.14 -9.56 22.85
N SER A 2 -10.11 -8.96 22.17
CA SER A 2 -9.90 -8.42 20.83
C SER A 2 -9.20 -7.09 20.96
N THR A 3 -7.88 -7.11 20.81
CA THR A 3 -7.12 -5.88 20.57
C THR A 3 -7.51 -5.39 19.19
N SER A 4 -8.49 -4.50 19.10
CA SER A 4 -8.60 -3.62 17.95
C SER A 4 -7.34 -2.77 17.97
N VAL A 5 -6.30 -3.26 17.29
CA VAL A 5 -5.20 -2.41 16.83
C VAL A 5 -5.91 -1.27 16.15
N ALA A 6 -5.83 -0.06 16.73
CA ALA A 6 -6.30 1.14 16.08
C ALA A 6 -5.71 1.07 14.69
N ALA A 7 -6.57 0.84 13.68
CA ALA A 7 -6.10 0.59 12.33
C ALA A 7 -5.21 1.79 12.02
N GLU A 8 -3.88 1.58 11.97
CA GLU A 8 -3.02 2.53 11.30
C GLU A 8 -3.75 2.79 10.00
N VAL A 9 -4.00 4.05 9.67
CA VAL A 9 -4.64 4.38 8.41
C VAL A 9 -3.63 4.00 7.34
N VAL A 10 -3.64 2.73 6.96
CA VAL A 10 -2.72 2.19 5.97
C VAL A 10 -3.37 2.47 4.63
N THR A 11 -2.75 3.35 3.86
CA THR A 11 -3.21 3.71 2.52
C THR A 11 -3.06 2.54 1.56
N VAL A 12 -2.26 1.52 1.91
CA VAL A 12 -1.91 0.40 1.03
C VAL A 12 -1.86 -0.94 1.73
N TYR A 13 -1.98 -2.01 0.96
CA TYR A 13 -1.72 -3.37 1.42
C TYR A 13 -1.13 -4.19 0.28
N MET A 14 -0.42 -5.27 0.60
CA MET A 14 0.03 -6.27 -0.37
C MET A 14 -1.08 -7.28 -0.60
N ALA A 15 -1.60 -7.37 -1.82
CA ALA A 15 -2.58 -8.40 -2.16
C ALA A 15 -1.89 -9.73 -2.46
N LEU A 16 -2.69 -10.81 -2.45
CA LEU A 16 -2.21 -12.17 -2.75
C LEU A 16 -1.69 -12.33 -4.19
N ASP A 17 -2.01 -11.38 -5.07
CA ASP A 17 -1.48 -11.30 -6.43
C ASP A 17 -0.03 -10.75 -6.50
N GLY A 18 0.58 -10.51 -5.33
CA GLY A 18 1.93 -9.94 -5.18
C GLY A 18 2.02 -8.45 -5.50
N GLY A 19 0.90 -7.79 -5.77
CA GLY A 19 0.83 -6.37 -6.06
C GLY A 19 0.51 -5.53 -4.83
N LEU A 20 0.90 -4.26 -4.89
CA LEU A 20 0.48 -3.27 -3.92
C LEU A 20 -0.88 -2.68 -4.33
N HIS A 21 -1.84 -2.67 -3.41
CA HIS A 21 -3.20 -2.20 -3.65
C HIS A 21 -3.54 -1.02 -2.76
N HIS A 22 -4.39 -0.13 -3.28
CA HIS A 22 -4.92 1.01 -2.53
C HIS A 22 -6.02 0.53 -1.58
N SER A 23 -5.90 0.79 -0.28
CA SER A 23 -6.86 0.31 0.72
C SER A 23 -8.27 0.85 0.48
N ARG A 24 -8.40 2.10 0.03
CA ARG A 24 -9.69 2.75 -0.26
C ARG A 24 -10.39 2.19 -1.50
N CYS A 25 -9.64 1.97 -2.58
CA CYS A 25 -10.21 1.54 -3.86
C CYS A 25 -10.20 0.03 -4.05
N SER A 26 -9.42 -0.70 -3.25
CA SER A 26 -9.12 -2.13 -3.45
C SER A 26 -8.67 -2.43 -4.89
N GLN A 27 -7.89 -1.50 -5.47
CA GLN A 27 -7.32 -1.63 -6.81
C GLN A 27 -5.81 -1.57 -6.75
N ARG A 28 -5.16 -2.28 -7.67
CA ARG A 28 -3.70 -2.29 -7.81
C ARG A 28 -3.19 -0.89 -8.13
N LEU A 29 -2.15 -0.49 -7.41
CA LEU A 29 -1.44 0.76 -7.64
C LEU A 29 -0.45 0.61 -8.80
N SER A 30 -0.30 1.67 -9.59
CA SER A 30 0.67 1.73 -10.68
C SER A 30 1.95 2.44 -10.22
N LEU A 31 3.10 1.78 -10.30
CA LEU A 31 4.40 2.36 -9.98
C LEU A 31 4.75 3.44 -11.01
N GLN A 32 4.93 4.68 -10.54
CA GLN A 32 5.30 5.83 -11.38
C GLN A 32 6.80 6.10 -11.37
N GLY A 33 7.49 5.75 -10.28
CA GLY A 33 8.92 5.99 -10.17
C GLY A 33 9.48 5.66 -8.80
N HIS A 34 10.78 5.95 -8.65
CA HIS A 34 11.48 5.83 -7.38
C HIS A 34 12.38 7.05 -7.18
N ARG A 35 12.57 7.47 -5.93
CA ARG A 35 13.37 8.64 -5.57
C ARG A 35 14.61 8.19 -4.82
N ALA A 36 15.76 8.29 -5.48
CA ALA A 36 17.08 7.97 -4.91
C ALA A 36 17.17 6.58 -4.22
N GLY A 37 16.30 5.63 -4.57
CA GLY A 37 16.22 4.33 -3.90
C GLY A 37 15.68 4.39 -2.45
N LEU A 38 15.11 5.52 -2.04
CA LEU A 38 14.59 5.75 -0.68
C LEU A 38 13.07 5.76 -0.63
N GLU A 39 12.41 6.18 -1.71
CA GLU A 39 10.95 6.17 -1.81
C GLU A 39 10.49 5.62 -3.16
N LEU A 40 9.29 5.03 -3.17
CA LEU A 40 8.55 4.60 -4.34
C LEU A 40 7.30 5.45 -4.49
N ASP A 41 7.04 5.94 -5.71
CA ASP A 41 5.85 6.71 -6.03
C ASP A 41 4.85 5.83 -6.78
N PHE A 42 3.62 5.79 -6.27
CA PHE A 42 2.51 5.02 -6.82
C PHE A 42 1.32 5.92 -7.13
N TYR A 43 0.48 5.48 -8.07
CA TYR A 43 -0.74 6.18 -8.44
C TYR A 43 -1.94 5.24 -8.53
N CYS A 44 -3.05 5.65 -7.92
CA CYS A 44 -4.33 4.96 -8.05
C CYS A 44 -5.11 5.52 -9.24
N LEU A 45 -5.28 4.71 -10.28
CA LEU A 45 -6.02 5.11 -11.49
C LEU A 45 -7.53 5.27 -11.26
N THR A 46 -8.06 4.77 -10.14
CA THR A 46 -9.49 4.86 -9.82
C THR A 46 -9.86 6.19 -9.17
N CYS A 47 -9.08 6.64 -8.20
CA CYS A 47 -9.38 7.87 -7.43
C CYS A 47 -8.38 9.00 -7.65
N ALA A 48 -7.43 8.83 -8.57
CA ALA A 48 -6.40 9.81 -8.90
C ALA A 48 -5.46 10.20 -7.73
N GLU A 49 -5.33 9.33 -6.73
CA GLU A 49 -4.50 9.56 -5.55
C GLU A 49 -3.05 9.13 -5.80
N SER A 50 -2.09 9.96 -5.37
CA SER A 50 -0.67 9.63 -5.37
C SER A 50 -0.25 9.13 -4.00
N VAL A 51 0.49 8.03 -3.96
CA VAL A 51 0.97 7.39 -2.74
C VAL A 51 2.48 7.25 -2.81
N THR A 52 3.21 7.90 -1.90
CA THR A 52 4.66 7.77 -1.78
C THR A 52 4.98 6.86 -0.60
N ILE A 53 5.84 5.86 -0.81
CA ILE A 53 6.18 4.84 0.18
C ILE A 53 7.70 4.81 0.38
N PRO A 54 8.19 5.06 1.60
CA PRO A 54 9.59 4.82 1.93
C PRO A 54 9.98 3.35 1.79
N PHE A 55 11.13 3.05 1.19
CA PHE A 55 11.63 1.68 1.06
C PHE A 55 11.74 0.97 2.42
N CYS A 56 12.09 1.70 3.48
CA CYS A 56 12.26 1.14 4.82
C CYS A 56 10.96 0.64 5.47
N VAL A 57 9.78 0.92 4.90
CA VAL A 57 8.50 0.44 5.44
C VAL A 57 7.87 -0.67 4.60
N LEU A 58 8.48 -1.07 3.47
CA LEU A 58 7.91 -2.07 2.57
C LEU A 58 7.64 -3.41 3.26
N GLU A 59 8.55 -3.87 4.12
CA GLU A 59 8.41 -5.12 4.88
C GLU A 59 7.33 -5.06 5.97
N ARG A 60 6.85 -3.85 6.29
CA ARG A 60 5.80 -3.62 7.29
C ARG A 60 4.42 -3.43 6.66
N ILE A 61 4.32 -3.41 5.33
CA ILE A 61 3.03 -3.27 4.65
C ILE A 61 2.20 -4.53 4.93
N PRO A 62 0.96 -4.38 5.42
CA PRO A 62 0.11 -5.52 5.72
C PRO A 62 -0.17 -6.31 4.43
N ILE A 63 -0.17 -7.63 4.55
CA ILE A 63 -0.63 -8.53 3.50
C ILE A 63 -2.13 -8.71 3.72
N ALA A 64 -2.93 -8.67 2.65
CA ALA A 64 -4.34 -9.01 2.74
C ALA A 64 -4.46 -10.48 3.19
N ASP A 65 -5.07 -10.69 4.35
CA ASP A 65 -5.47 -12.02 4.77
C ASP A 65 -6.50 -12.54 3.77
N GLY A 66 -6.13 -13.58 3.02
CA GLY A 66 -7.12 -14.39 2.32
C GLY A 66 -8.08 -14.94 3.36
N ALA A 67 -9.37 -14.69 3.16
CA ALA A 67 -10.49 -15.03 4.05
C ALA A 67 -10.34 -16.34 4.83
#